data_AF-A0A6C0LLZ6-F1
#
_entry.id   AF-A0A6C0LLZ6-F1
#
_cell.length_a   1.000
_cell.length_b   1.000
_cell.length_c   1.000
_cell.angle_alpha   90.00
_cell.angle_beta   90.00
_cell.angle_gamma   90.00
#
_symmetry.space_group_name_H-M   'P 1'
#
loop_
_entity.id
_entity.type
_entity.pdbx_description
1 polymer ?
#
loop_
_entity_poly.entity_id
_entity_poly.type
_entity_poly.pdbx_seq_one_letter_code
_entity_poly.pdbx_strand_id
1 'polypeptide(L)'
;MGTPYDNKKAPTQVDHFNKLIDQANERNSCDEQCQYLKKSTELKEKYMQSIQNKKTSSHQIEEAQQNYIVFTKGRPVYDEVLDDELTKKAQEIGKHIETSFGKETKKIIADIHSYNVLLLNHKNLIDLYKKYKAENLLLKKKIKDEGNDILTNERKTFYENQGQTTLNTVFYVLTVLYIICLVAFLIFVFAFPSDLKLMSKLGIFVGLIVLYFLSPYILSFIVSVAYFIYNALPKNVHLSV
;
A
#
# COMPACT_ATOMS: atom_id res chain seq x y z
N MET A 1 -11.44 106.46 16.71
CA MET A 1 -11.16 105.57 15.56
C MET A 1 -11.19 104.16 16.12
N GLY A 2 -12.30 103.43 16.12
CA GLY A 2 -13.11 103.03 14.97
C GLY A 2 -13.00 101.51 14.86
N THR A 3 -13.64 100.77 15.79
CA THR A 3 -13.76 99.31 15.72
C THR A 3 -14.92 98.93 14.79
N PRO A 4 -14.75 97.96 13.87
CA PRO A 4 -15.88 97.23 13.33
C PRO A 4 -16.01 95.87 14.01
N TYR A 5 -17.19 95.66 14.57
CA TYR A 5 -17.78 94.37 14.89
C TYR A 5 -18.06 93.57 13.62
N ASP A 6 -17.83 92.26 13.62
CA ASP A 6 -18.67 91.29 12.91
C ASP A 6 -18.54 89.91 13.61
N ASN A 7 -19.48 89.54 14.49
CA ASN A 7 -20.76 88.85 14.24
C ASN A 7 -20.63 87.30 14.21
N LYS A 8 -20.48 86.69 15.40
CA LYS A 8 -20.69 85.24 15.58
C LYS A 8 -22.19 84.96 15.52
N LYS A 9 -22.70 84.57 14.34
CA LYS A 9 -24.05 83.98 14.22
C LYS A 9 -24.09 82.61 14.90
N ALA A 10 -24.99 82.47 15.87
CA ALA A 10 -25.38 81.16 16.38
C ALA A 10 -26.03 80.34 15.25
N PRO A 11 -25.76 79.02 15.16
CA PRO A 11 -26.31 78.19 14.09
C PRO A 11 -27.84 78.21 14.18
N THR A 12 -28.47 78.62 13.10
CA THR A 12 -29.93 78.82 13.05
C THR A 12 -30.64 77.49 12.83
N GLN A 13 -31.91 77.37 13.24
CA GLN A 13 -32.75 76.20 12.91
C GLN A 13 -32.79 75.92 11.39
N VAL A 14 -32.56 76.94 10.57
CA VAL A 14 -32.43 76.85 9.11
C VAL A 14 -31.21 76.04 8.69
N ASP A 15 -30.07 76.15 9.37
CA ASP A 15 -28.87 75.33 9.09
C ASP A 15 -29.09 73.86 9.46
N HIS A 16 -29.89 73.61 10.49
CA HIS A 16 -30.29 72.24 10.85
C HIS A 16 -31.28 71.66 9.85
N PHE A 17 -32.24 72.46 9.38
CA PHE A 17 -33.23 72.05 8.39
C PHE A 17 -32.60 71.79 7.02
N ASN A 18 -31.65 72.63 6.59
CA ASN A 18 -30.89 72.43 5.36
C ASN A 18 -30.05 71.13 5.44
N LYS A 19 -29.41 70.83 6.58
CA LYS A 19 -28.74 69.53 6.79
C LYS A 19 -29.69 68.33 6.72
N LEU A 20 -30.92 68.46 7.19
CA LEU A 20 -31.92 67.39 7.12
C LEU A 20 -32.45 67.20 5.69
N ILE A 21 -32.63 68.28 4.93
CA ILE A 21 -32.97 68.24 3.50
C ILE A 21 -31.83 67.61 2.70
N ASP A 22 -30.58 67.98 2.96
CA ASP A 22 -29.41 67.40 2.30
C ASP A 22 -29.27 65.90 2.62
N GLN A 23 -29.49 65.50 3.88
CA GLN A 23 -29.50 64.09 4.27
C GLN A 23 -30.65 63.28 3.66
N ALA A 24 -31.83 63.89 3.49
CA ALA A 24 -32.96 63.26 2.84
C ALA A 24 -32.75 63.13 1.32
N ASN A 25 -32.19 64.16 0.68
CA ASN A 25 -31.84 64.14 -0.74
C ASN A 25 -30.70 63.18 -1.06
N GLU A 26 -29.70 63.04 -0.19
CA GLU A 26 -28.64 62.03 -0.33
C GLU A 26 -29.16 60.59 -0.16
N ARG A 27 -30.18 60.38 0.70
CA ARG A 27 -30.81 59.05 0.86
C ARG A 27 -31.77 58.70 -0.28
N ASN A 28 -32.41 59.69 -0.90
CA ASN A 28 -33.37 59.47 -1.99
C ASN A 28 -32.75 59.42 -3.39
N SER A 29 -31.47 59.77 -3.55
CA SER A 29 -30.79 59.81 -4.86
C SER A 29 -29.95 58.56 -5.19
N CYS A 30 -29.90 57.57 -4.30
CA CYS A 30 -28.89 56.52 -4.32
C CYS A 30 -29.39 55.25 -3.61
N ASP A 31 -29.48 54.13 -4.35
CA ASP A 31 -29.86 52.80 -3.83
C ASP A 31 -28.83 52.26 -2.81
N GLU A 32 -29.19 51.20 -2.06
CA GLU A 32 -28.36 50.57 -1.02
C GLU A 32 -26.92 50.28 -1.47
N GLN A 33 -26.76 49.79 -2.71
CA GLN A 33 -25.46 49.50 -3.29
C GLN A 33 -24.61 50.77 -3.53
N CYS A 34 -25.26 51.86 -3.92
CA CYS A 34 -24.60 53.15 -4.11
C CYS A 34 -24.17 53.76 -2.76
N GLN A 35 -24.97 53.60 -1.69
CA GLN A 35 -24.59 54.02 -0.34
C GLN A 35 -23.39 53.22 0.20
N TYR A 36 -23.35 51.91 -0.05
CA TYR A 36 -22.21 51.05 0.27
C TYR A 36 -20.93 51.45 -0.47
N LEU A 37 -21.02 51.75 -1.77
CA LEU A 37 -19.88 52.19 -2.58
C LEU A 37 -19.33 53.55 -2.11
N LYS A 38 -20.21 54.50 -1.78
CA LYS A 38 -19.81 55.80 -1.22
C LYS A 38 -19.10 55.60 0.12
N LYS A 39 -19.63 54.73 0.98
CA LYS A 39 -19.05 54.46 2.30
C LYS A 39 -17.71 53.73 2.23
N SER A 40 -17.58 52.74 1.36
CA SER A 40 -16.32 52.01 1.16
C SER A 40 -15.23 52.90 0.56
N THR A 41 -15.59 53.81 -0.36
CA THR A 41 -14.66 54.80 -0.92
C THR A 41 -14.19 55.80 0.14
N GLU A 42 -15.11 56.35 0.94
CA GLU A 42 -14.80 57.24 2.07
C GLU A 42 -13.84 56.56 3.07
N LEU A 43 -14.07 55.29 3.41
CA LEU A 43 -13.22 54.52 4.32
C LEU A 43 -11.84 54.24 3.71
N LYS A 44 -11.78 53.92 2.41
CA LYS A 44 -10.51 53.72 1.69
C LYS A 44 -9.69 55.00 1.64
N GLU A 45 -10.31 56.16 1.39
CA GLU A 45 -9.65 57.46 1.43
C GLU A 45 -9.11 57.78 2.83
N LYS A 46 -9.91 57.57 3.88
CA LYS A 46 -9.44 57.74 5.28
C LYS A 46 -8.28 56.81 5.63
N TYR A 47 -8.30 55.57 5.16
CA TYR A 47 -7.19 54.63 5.33
C TYR A 47 -5.92 55.09 4.61
N MET A 48 -6.04 55.53 3.34
CA MET A 48 -4.90 56.03 2.57
C MET A 48 -4.35 57.34 3.15
N GLN A 49 -5.20 58.25 3.63
CA GLN A 49 -4.80 59.44 4.37
C GLN A 49 -4.12 59.09 5.69
N SER A 50 -4.60 58.08 6.41
CA SER A 50 -3.96 57.61 7.65
C SER A 50 -2.59 57.00 7.37
N ILE A 51 -2.42 56.26 6.28
CA ILE A 51 -1.10 55.77 5.82
C ILE A 51 -0.20 56.94 5.46
N GLN A 52 -0.71 57.93 4.73
CA GLN A 52 0.07 59.10 4.32
C GLN A 52 0.49 59.93 5.53
N ASN A 53 -0.43 60.20 6.46
CA ASN A 53 -0.17 60.89 7.72
C ASN A 53 0.82 60.13 8.59
N LYS A 54 0.75 58.79 8.62
CA LYS A 54 1.75 57.97 9.31
C LYS A 54 3.14 58.09 8.69
N LYS A 55 3.23 58.15 7.35
CA LYS A 55 4.49 58.36 6.62
C LYS A 55 5.05 59.77 6.83
N THR A 56 4.21 60.81 6.72
CA THR A 56 4.64 62.21 6.88
C THR A 56 4.89 62.57 8.35
N SER A 57 4.18 61.96 9.29
CA SER A 57 4.38 62.15 10.73
C SER A 57 5.77 61.73 11.17
N SER A 58 6.33 60.65 10.62
CA SER A 58 7.72 60.25 10.93
C SER A 58 8.70 61.36 10.57
N HIS A 59 8.54 61.92 9.36
CA HIS A 59 9.42 62.98 8.89
C HIS A 59 9.25 64.29 9.68
N GLN A 60 8.01 64.67 10.01
CA GLN A 60 7.74 65.86 10.82
C GLN A 60 8.29 65.73 12.25
N ILE A 61 8.27 64.53 12.82
CA ILE A 61 8.87 64.25 14.13
C ILE A 61 10.40 64.33 14.06
N GLU A 62 11.02 63.75 13.04
CA GLU A 62 12.46 63.83 12.81
C GLU A 62 12.93 65.28 12.61
N GLU A 63 12.20 66.06 11.83
CA GLU A 63 12.47 67.48 11.60
C GLU A 63 12.30 68.31 12.87
N ALA A 64 11.24 68.06 13.65
CA ALA A 64 11.03 68.72 14.94
C ALA A 64 12.12 68.36 15.96
N GLN A 65 12.55 67.09 16.00
CA GLN A 65 13.65 66.61 16.84
C GLN A 65 14.97 67.26 16.44
N GLN A 66 15.27 67.33 15.14
CA GLN A 66 16.44 68.02 14.62
C GLN A 66 16.44 69.50 15.02
N ASN A 67 15.36 70.22 14.75
CA ASN A 67 15.24 71.63 15.08
C ASN A 67 15.40 71.88 16.60
N TYR A 68 14.80 71.01 17.43
CA TYR A 68 14.91 71.10 18.88
C TYR A 68 16.34 70.86 19.40
N ILE A 69 17.03 69.81 18.95
CA ILE A 69 18.38 69.47 19.42
C ILE A 69 19.40 70.50 18.92
N VAL A 70 19.31 70.90 17.66
CA VAL A 70 20.21 71.92 17.08
C VAL A 70 20.04 73.25 17.81
N PHE A 71 18.80 73.65 18.14
CA PHE A 71 18.54 74.88 18.88
C PHE A 71 19.04 74.83 20.33
N THR A 72 18.88 73.70 21.02
CA THR A 72 19.19 73.58 22.45
C THR A 72 20.65 73.21 22.74
N LYS A 73 21.29 72.44 21.87
CA LYS A 73 22.61 71.81 22.11
C LYS A 73 23.60 71.97 20.96
N GLY A 74 23.18 72.56 19.84
CA GLY A 74 24.01 72.74 18.66
C GLY A 74 24.03 71.52 17.73
N ARG A 75 24.51 71.73 16.50
CA ARG A 75 24.56 70.72 15.44
C ARG A 75 25.46 69.51 15.74
N PRO A 76 26.66 69.65 16.34
CA PRO A 76 27.51 68.48 16.62
C PRO A 76 26.83 67.41 17.48
N VAL A 77 26.04 67.83 18.47
CA VAL A 77 25.29 66.92 19.35
C VAL A 77 24.15 66.23 18.60
N TYR A 78 23.50 66.92 17.64
CA TYR A 78 22.50 66.28 16.79
C TYR A 78 23.11 65.21 15.88
N ASP A 79 24.26 65.50 15.27
CA ASP A 79 24.95 64.55 14.38
C ASP A 79 25.38 63.29 15.15
N GLU A 80 25.85 63.41 16.40
CA GLU A 80 26.14 62.27 17.28
C GLU A 80 24.90 61.43 17.62
N VAL A 81 23.78 62.07 17.97
CA VAL A 81 22.51 61.37 18.26
C VAL A 81 22.01 60.63 17.02
N LEU A 82 22.11 61.27 15.84
CA LEU A 82 21.71 60.67 14.58
C LEU A 82 22.60 59.47 14.24
N ASP A 83 23.91 59.57 14.43
CA ASP A 83 24.85 58.48 14.19
C ASP A 83 24.59 57.27 15.09
N ASP A 84 24.32 57.49 16.39
CA ASP A 84 23.94 56.44 17.33
C ASP A 84 22.60 55.78 16.96
N GLU A 85 21.59 56.56 16.58
CA GLU A 85 20.30 56.03 16.11
C GLU A 85 20.45 55.19 14.84
N LEU A 86 21.22 55.68 13.86
CA LEU A 86 21.47 54.96 12.61
C LEU A 86 22.27 53.68 12.86
N THR A 87 23.27 53.74 13.74
CA THR A 87 24.06 52.57 14.15
C THR A 87 23.19 51.51 14.81
N LYS A 88 22.30 51.90 15.74
CA LYS A 88 21.35 50.98 16.38
C LYS A 88 20.40 50.34 15.36
N LYS A 89 19.82 51.14 14.45
CA LYS A 89 18.95 50.63 13.37
C LYS A 89 19.71 49.65 12.48
N ALA A 90 20.95 49.95 12.10
CA ALA A 90 21.78 49.06 11.30
C ALA A 90 22.08 47.74 12.02
N GLN A 91 22.38 47.78 13.32
CA GLN A 91 22.61 46.58 14.14
C GLN A 91 21.33 45.74 14.27
N GLU A 92 20.17 46.35 14.50
CA GLU A 92 18.89 45.65 14.56
C GLU A 92 18.55 44.96 13.23
N ILE A 93 18.75 45.65 12.11
CA ILE A 93 18.58 45.09 10.76
C ILE A 93 19.54 43.92 10.55
N GLY A 94 20.83 44.09 10.89
CA GLY A 94 21.84 43.03 10.79
C GLY A 94 21.45 41.79 11.58
N LYS A 95 21.03 41.97 12.84
CA LYS A 95 20.57 40.89 13.71
C LYS A 95 19.31 40.21 13.19
N HIS A 96 18.36 40.97 12.64
CA HIS A 96 17.17 40.41 12.03
C HIS A 96 17.52 39.59 10.79
N ILE A 97 18.39 40.09 9.92
CA ILE A 97 18.85 39.38 8.72
C ILE A 97 19.56 38.08 9.13
N GLU A 98 20.50 38.14 10.07
CA GLU A 98 21.24 36.98 10.57
C GLU A 98 20.29 35.92 11.15
N THR A 99 19.34 36.36 11.98
CA THR A 99 18.36 35.44 12.61
C THR A 99 17.44 34.81 11.57
N SER A 100 16.93 35.59 10.62
CA SER A 100 16.07 35.09 9.54
C SER A 100 16.84 34.14 8.64
N PHE A 101 18.05 34.51 8.22
CA PHE A 101 18.89 33.68 7.36
C PHE A 101 19.26 32.36 8.05
N GLY A 102 19.60 32.40 9.34
CA GLY A 102 19.87 31.21 10.13
C GLY A 102 18.66 30.28 10.26
N LYS A 103 17.45 30.83 10.41
CA LYS A 103 16.19 30.05 10.43
C LYS A 103 15.92 29.40 9.08
N GLU A 104 15.99 30.15 7.98
CA GLU A 104 15.76 29.61 6.63
C GLU A 104 16.81 28.57 6.26
N THR A 105 18.07 28.79 6.61
CA THR A 105 19.14 27.80 6.39
C THR A 105 18.84 26.49 7.11
N LYS A 106 18.45 26.55 8.39
CA LYS A 106 18.06 25.34 9.16
C LYS A 106 16.87 24.63 8.53
N LYS A 107 15.88 25.38 8.04
CA LYS A 107 14.71 24.84 7.35
C LYS A 107 15.10 24.12 6.06
N ILE A 108 15.93 24.75 5.22
CA ILE A 108 16.44 24.15 3.99
C ILE A 108 17.22 22.86 4.29
N ILE A 109 18.07 22.85 5.32
CA ILE A 109 18.81 21.64 5.72
C ILE A 109 17.84 20.53 6.16
N ALA A 110 16.81 20.86 6.93
CA ALA A 110 15.79 19.90 7.35
C ALA A 110 14.99 19.36 6.15
N ASP A 111 14.64 20.21 5.19
CA ASP A 111 13.93 19.82 3.97
C ASP A 111 14.78 18.91 3.08
N ILE A 112 16.07 19.21 2.91
CA ILE A 112 17.03 18.34 2.19
C ILE A 112 17.14 16.98 2.87
N HIS A 113 17.27 16.95 4.20
CA HIS A 113 17.32 15.71 4.96
C HIS A 113 16.04 14.89 4.77
N SER A 114 14.87 15.53 4.91
CA SER A 114 13.56 14.90 4.70
C SER A 114 13.43 14.32 3.29
N TYR A 115 13.85 15.07 2.27
CA TYR A 115 13.86 14.63 0.89
C TYR A 115 14.75 13.40 0.67
N ASN A 116 15.96 13.39 1.24
CA ASN A 116 16.86 12.25 1.14
C ASN A 116 16.29 10.99 1.79
N VAL A 117 15.65 11.12 2.95
CA VAL A 117 14.95 10.01 3.63
C VAL A 117 13.80 9.48 2.75
N LEU A 118 12.99 10.38 2.18
CA LEU A 118 11.89 10.00 1.30
C LEU A 118 12.40 9.25 0.05
N LEU A 119 13.49 9.73 -0.54
CA LEU A 119 14.11 9.12 -1.70
C LEU A 119 14.67 7.72 -1.39
N LEU A 120 15.28 7.54 -0.22
CA LEU A 120 15.72 6.21 0.25
C LEU A 120 14.52 5.28 0.45
N ASN A 121 13.46 5.74 1.11
CA ASN A 121 12.24 4.96 1.32
C ASN A 121 11.59 4.56 -0.01
N HIS A 122 11.54 5.47 -0.98
CA HIS A 122 11.02 5.18 -2.31
C HIS A 122 11.83 4.10 -3.02
N LYS A 123 13.17 4.13 -2.94
CA LYS A 123 14.05 3.08 -3.48
C LYS A 123 13.77 1.73 -2.81
N ASN A 124 13.64 1.71 -1.50
CA ASN A 124 13.35 0.49 -0.73
C ASN A 124 11.97 -0.10 -1.11
N LEU A 125 10.96 0.76 -1.33
CA LEU A 125 9.63 0.32 -1.79
C LEU A 125 9.69 -0.30 -3.20
N ILE A 126 10.46 0.29 -4.11
CA ILE A 126 10.65 -0.28 -5.45
C ILE A 126 11.33 -1.65 -5.37
N ASP A 127 12.36 -1.78 -4.54
CA ASP A 127 13.08 -3.05 -4.37
C ASP A 127 12.16 -4.13 -3.78
N LEU A 128 11.41 -3.79 -2.73
CA LEU A 128 10.43 -4.66 -2.11
C LEU A 128 9.35 -5.10 -3.11
N TYR A 129 8.85 -4.19 -3.94
CA TYR A 129 7.90 -4.50 -5.00
C TYR A 129 8.47 -5.49 -6.01
N LYS A 130 9.71 -5.28 -6.47
CA LYS A 130 10.39 -6.20 -7.39
C LYS A 130 10.55 -7.59 -6.78
N LYS A 131 10.96 -7.66 -5.50
CA LYS A 131 11.07 -8.91 -4.75
C LYS A 131 9.74 -9.66 -4.70
N TYR A 132 8.66 -9.01 -4.26
CA TYR A 132 7.35 -9.66 -4.21
C TYR A 132 6.81 -10.07 -5.58
N LYS A 133 7.11 -9.30 -6.63
CA LYS A 133 6.75 -9.69 -7.99
C LYS A 133 7.46 -10.98 -8.41
N ALA A 134 8.75 -11.10 -8.11
CA ALA A 134 9.53 -12.31 -8.39
C ALA A 134 9.04 -13.51 -7.56
N GLU A 135 8.81 -13.32 -6.27
CA GLU A 135 8.29 -14.36 -5.38
C GLU A 135 6.90 -14.85 -5.81
N ASN A 136 6.00 -13.96 -6.22
CA ASN A 136 4.67 -14.35 -6.73
C ASN A 136 4.76 -15.16 -8.02
N LEU A 137 5.68 -14.81 -8.93
CA LEU A 137 5.91 -15.59 -10.15
C LEU A 137 6.43 -17.00 -9.83
N LEU A 138 7.38 -17.11 -8.88
CA LEU A 138 7.91 -18.39 -8.42
C LEU A 138 6.83 -19.21 -7.72
N LEU A 139 6.03 -18.61 -6.84
CA LEU A 139 4.95 -19.27 -6.14
C LEU A 139 3.89 -19.78 -7.11
N LYS A 140 3.51 -18.98 -8.12
CA LYS A 140 2.57 -19.38 -9.16
C LYS A 140 3.09 -20.57 -9.97
N LYS A 141 4.40 -20.59 -10.27
CA LYS A 141 5.04 -21.73 -10.91
C LYS A 141 4.99 -22.97 -10.02
N LYS A 142 5.34 -22.83 -8.74
CA LYS A 142 5.31 -23.92 -7.75
C LYS A 142 3.91 -24.53 -7.60
N ILE A 143 2.87 -23.69 -7.49
CA ILE A 143 1.46 -24.15 -7.45
C ILE A 143 1.09 -24.93 -8.71
N LYS A 144 1.53 -24.48 -9.89
CA LYS A 144 1.30 -25.18 -11.15
C LYS A 144 2.00 -26.54 -11.17
N ASP A 145 3.26 -26.59 -10.72
CA ASP A 145 4.06 -27.80 -10.70
C ASP A 145 3.48 -28.82 -9.70
N GLU A 146 3.16 -28.39 -8.47
CA GLU A 146 2.48 -29.22 -7.46
C GLU A 146 1.11 -29.70 -7.94
N GLY A 147 0.32 -28.85 -8.61
CA GLY A 147 -0.96 -29.24 -9.19
C GLY A 147 -0.81 -30.32 -10.28
N ASN A 148 0.21 -30.21 -11.13
CA ASN A 148 0.50 -31.23 -12.15
C ASN A 148 0.98 -32.55 -11.52
N ASP A 149 1.76 -32.48 -10.44
CA ASP A 149 2.24 -33.65 -9.71
C ASP A 149 1.07 -34.38 -9.03
N ILE A 150 0.15 -33.64 -8.40
CA ILE A 150 -1.08 -34.20 -7.83
C ILE A 150 -1.90 -34.91 -8.92
N LEU A 151 -2.13 -34.26 -10.06
CA LEU A 151 -2.88 -34.87 -11.17
C LEU A 151 -2.19 -36.14 -11.70
N THR A 152 -0.87 -36.14 -11.79
CA THR A 152 -0.09 -37.32 -12.21
C THR A 152 -0.18 -38.45 -11.19
N ASN A 153 -0.09 -38.12 -9.90
CA ASN A 153 -0.13 -39.10 -8.82
C ASN A 153 -1.54 -39.69 -8.63
N GLU A 154 -2.58 -38.87 -8.75
CA GLU A 154 -3.97 -39.33 -8.76
C GLU A 154 -4.23 -40.29 -9.93
N ARG A 155 -3.73 -39.97 -11.14
CA ARG A 155 -3.81 -40.88 -12.28
C ARG A 155 -3.09 -42.20 -12.03
N LYS A 156 -1.87 -42.15 -11.47
CA LYS A 156 -1.11 -43.37 -11.11
C LYS A 156 -1.90 -44.22 -10.12
N THR A 157 -2.41 -43.61 -9.05
CA THR A 157 -3.23 -44.28 -8.04
C THR A 157 -4.49 -44.90 -8.65
N PHE A 158 -5.15 -44.18 -9.58
CA PHE A 158 -6.30 -44.70 -10.30
C PHE A 158 -5.97 -45.96 -11.11
N TYR A 159 -4.88 -45.95 -11.87
CA TYR A 159 -4.46 -47.11 -12.67
C TYR A 159 -4.02 -48.30 -11.81
N GLU A 160 -3.32 -48.04 -10.70
CA GLU A 160 -2.94 -49.08 -9.73
C GLU A 160 -4.19 -49.72 -9.10
N ASN A 161 -5.16 -48.91 -8.68
CA ASN A 161 -6.42 -49.40 -8.12
C ASN A 161 -7.26 -50.17 -9.16
N GLN A 162 -7.29 -49.70 -10.41
CA GLN A 162 -7.97 -50.42 -11.49
C GLN A 162 -7.31 -51.78 -11.74
N GLY A 163 -5.98 -51.82 -11.83
CA GLY A 163 -5.21 -53.05 -11.96
C GLY A 163 -5.47 -54.03 -10.81
N GLN A 164 -5.45 -53.54 -9.56
CA GLN A 164 -5.75 -54.34 -8.37
C GLN A 164 -7.18 -54.89 -8.41
N THR A 165 -8.16 -54.07 -8.82
CA THR A 165 -9.57 -54.48 -8.91
C THR A 165 -9.77 -55.54 -9.98
N THR A 166 -9.16 -55.35 -11.16
CA THR A 166 -9.18 -56.35 -12.24
C THR A 166 -8.53 -57.66 -11.80
N LEU A 167 -7.36 -57.60 -11.14
CA LEU A 167 -6.66 -58.78 -10.65
C LEU A 167 -7.49 -59.55 -9.61
N ASN A 168 -8.09 -58.84 -8.65
CA ASN A 168 -8.98 -59.43 -7.66
C ASN A 168 -10.21 -60.07 -8.32
N THR A 169 -10.76 -59.45 -9.36
CA THR A 169 -11.90 -59.99 -10.11
C THR A 169 -11.53 -61.29 -10.84
N VAL A 170 -10.38 -61.32 -11.52
CA VAL A 170 -9.87 -62.53 -12.18
C VAL A 170 -9.60 -63.63 -11.15
N PHE A 171 -8.98 -63.30 -10.02
CA PHE A 171 -8.73 -64.26 -8.93
C PHE A 171 -10.02 -64.84 -8.36
N TYR A 172 -11.06 -64.01 -8.18
CA TYR A 172 -12.38 -64.45 -7.73
C TYR A 172 -13.02 -65.42 -8.74
N VAL A 173 -13.01 -65.09 -10.04
CA VAL A 173 -13.55 -65.96 -11.11
C VAL A 173 -12.80 -67.30 -11.17
N LEU A 174 -11.46 -67.28 -11.09
CA LEU A 174 -10.65 -68.51 -11.07
C LEU A 174 -10.92 -69.36 -9.83
N THR A 175 -11.14 -68.73 -8.67
CA THR A 175 -11.50 -69.43 -7.43
C THR A 175 -12.84 -70.15 -7.57
N VAL A 176 -13.85 -69.48 -8.13
CA VAL A 176 -15.17 -70.09 -8.39
C VAL A 176 -15.04 -71.28 -9.35
N LEU A 177 -14.32 -71.10 -10.45
CA LEU A 177 -14.07 -72.18 -11.42
C LEU A 177 -13.36 -73.37 -10.78
N TYR A 178 -12.36 -73.11 -9.94
CA TYR A 178 -11.62 -74.14 -9.21
C TYR A 178 -12.55 -74.95 -8.28
N ILE A 179 -13.44 -74.28 -7.54
CA ILE A 179 -14.43 -74.95 -6.68
C ILE A 179 -15.37 -75.83 -7.53
N ILE A 180 -15.83 -75.35 -8.69
CA ILE A 180 -16.66 -76.14 -9.61
C ILE A 180 -15.90 -77.40 -10.06
N CYS A 181 -14.64 -77.29 -10.44
CA CYS A 181 -13.81 -78.44 -10.81
C CYS A 181 -13.65 -79.44 -9.65
N LEU A 182 -13.48 -78.96 -8.42
CA LEU A 182 -13.34 -79.79 -7.24
C LEU A 182 -14.63 -80.55 -6.90
N VAL A 183 -15.78 -79.90 -7.03
CA VAL A 183 -17.10 -80.55 -6.88
C VAL A 183 -17.33 -81.57 -8.00
N ALA A 184 -17.04 -81.21 -9.26
CA ALA A 184 -17.14 -82.14 -10.37
C ALA A 184 -16.25 -83.37 -10.17
N PHE A 185 -15.00 -83.18 -9.75
CA PHE A 185 -14.08 -84.26 -9.42
C PHE A 185 -14.67 -85.19 -8.35
N LEU A 186 -15.26 -84.63 -7.28
CA LEU A 186 -15.94 -85.41 -6.25
C LEU A 186 -17.07 -86.26 -6.86
N ILE A 187 -17.94 -85.65 -7.68
CA ILE A 187 -19.03 -86.37 -8.35
C ILE A 187 -18.46 -87.50 -9.23
N PHE A 188 -17.45 -87.22 -10.06
CA PHE A 188 -16.86 -88.21 -10.97
C PHE A 188 -16.20 -89.38 -10.23
N VAL A 189 -15.48 -89.11 -9.14
CA VAL A 189 -14.77 -90.13 -8.35
C VAL A 189 -15.72 -91.12 -7.68
N PHE A 190 -16.93 -90.68 -7.34
CA PHE A 190 -17.97 -91.51 -6.73
C PHE A 190 -18.96 -92.10 -7.73
N ALA A 191 -19.28 -91.39 -8.81
CA ALA A 191 -20.26 -91.84 -9.81
C ALA A 191 -19.70 -92.92 -10.76
N PHE A 192 -18.39 -92.92 -11.01
CA PHE A 192 -17.77 -93.87 -11.95
C PHE A 192 -16.91 -94.92 -11.22
N PRO A 193 -17.00 -96.21 -11.62
CA PRO A 193 -16.13 -97.24 -11.08
C PRO A 193 -14.67 -96.95 -11.48
N SER A 194 -13.77 -97.05 -10.51
CA SER A 194 -12.34 -96.75 -10.68
C SER A 194 -11.53 -97.71 -9.83
N ASP A 195 -10.40 -98.17 -10.39
CA ASP A 195 -9.47 -99.12 -9.75
C ASP A 195 -8.68 -98.53 -8.56
N LEU A 196 -8.87 -97.24 -8.27
CA LEU A 196 -8.21 -96.56 -7.17
C LEU A 196 -8.84 -96.99 -5.82
N LYS A 197 -7.98 -97.40 -4.88
CA LYS A 197 -8.37 -97.65 -3.49
C LYS A 197 -8.99 -96.39 -2.87
N LEU A 198 -10.00 -96.58 -2.01
CA LEU A 198 -10.74 -95.48 -1.36
C LEU A 198 -9.82 -94.46 -0.66
N MET A 199 -8.77 -94.95 0.02
CA MET A 199 -7.79 -94.09 0.70
C MET A 199 -6.99 -93.21 -0.26
N SER A 200 -6.66 -93.72 -1.46
CA SER A 200 -5.96 -92.93 -2.48
C SER A 200 -6.86 -91.86 -3.09
N LYS A 201 -8.14 -92.17 -3.31
CA LYS A 201 -9.14 -91.19 -3.79
C LYS A 201 -9.30 -90.02 -2.82
N LEU A 202 -9.41 -90.33 -1.52
CA LEU A 202 -9.55 -89.32 -0.47
C LEU A 202 -8.26 -88.50 -0.30
N GLY A 203 -7.09 -89.15 -0.41
CA GLY A 203 -5.79 -88.47 -0.38
C GLY A 203 -5.61 -87.47 -1.53
N ILE A 204 -6.01 -87.83 -2.76
CA ILE A 204 -5.97 -86.92 -3.92
C ILE A 204 -6.89 -85.72 -3.70
N PHE A 205 -8.11 -85.96 -3.19
CA PHE A 205 -9.06 -84.89 -2.91
C PHE A 205 -8.55 -83.90 -1.86
N VAL A 206 -8.03 -84.39 -0.73
CA VAL A 206 -7.39 -83.56 0.30
C VAL A 206 -6.17 -82.84 -0.28
N GLY A 207 -5.38 -83.52 -1.09
CA GLY A 207 -4.22 -82.93 -1.78
C GLY A 207 -4.60 -81.76 -2.69
N LEU A 208 -5.71 -81.85 -3.42
CA LEU A 208 -6.23 -80.74 -4.23
C LEU A 208 -6.63 -79.55 -3.35
N ILE A 209 -7.37 -79.77 -2.25
CA ILE A 209 -7.73 -78.69 -1.31
C ILE A 209 -6.46 -78.00 -0.78
N VAL A 210 -5.47 -78.77 -0.35
CA VAL A 210 -4.19 -78.25 0.15
C VAL A 210 -3.45 -77.47 -0.94
N LEU A 211 -3.50 -77.93 -2.20
CA LEU A 211 -2.89 -77.25 -3.34
C LEU A 211 -3.45 -75.84 -3.56
N TYR A 212 -4.76 -75.62 -3.34
CA TYR A 212 -5.35 -74.28 -3.44
C TYR A 212 -4.69 -73.29 -2.46
N PHE A 213 -4.47 -73.71 -1.20
CA PHE A 213 -3.82 -72.88 -0.19
C PHE A 213 -2.32 -72.70 -0.42
N LEU A 214 -1.65 -73.70 -1.00
CA LEU A 214 -0.23 -73.59 -1.35
C LEU A 214 0.03 -72.81 -2.65
N SER A 215 -0.97 -72.70 -3.53
CA SER A 215 -0.84 -72.07 -4.86
C SER A 215 -0.23 -70.66 -4.84
N PRO A 216 -0.64 -69.72 -3.96
CA PRO A 216 -0.03 -68.39 -3.89
C PRO A 216 1.47 -68.43 -3.54
N TYR A 217 1.89 -69.34 -2.65
CA TYR A 217 3.29 -69.49 -2.24
C TYR A 217 4.14 -70.07 -3.37
N ILE A 218 3.61 -71.07 -4.09
CA ILE A 218 4.27 -71.66 -5.25
C ILE A 218 4.44 -70.60 -6.35
N LEU A 219 3.39 -69.82 -6.62
CA LEU A 219 3.44 -68.75 -7.62
C LEU A 219 4.46 -67.66 -7.23
N SER A 220 4.47 -67.23 -5.96
CA SER A 220 5.44 -66.25 -5.45
C SER A 220 6.89 -66.74 -5.61
N PHE A 221 7.13 -68.02 -5.31
CA PHE A 221 8.43 -68.66 -5.50
C PHE A 221 8.85 -68.69 -6.97
N ILE A 222 7.96 -69.10 -7.88
CA ILE A 222 8.22 -69.12 -9.34
C ILE A 222 8.56 -67.72 -9.84
N VAL A 223 7.78 -66.71 -9.45
CA VAL A 223 8.01 -65.31 -9.85
C VAL A 223 9.33 -64.80 -9.31
N SER A 224 9.67 -65.09 -8.05
CA SER A 224 10.96 -64.72 -7.46
C SER A 224 12.15 -65.33 -8.22
N VAL A 225 12.06 -66.62 -8.57
CA VAL A 225 13.06 -67.31 -9.39
C VAL A 225 13.14 -66.68 -10.79
N ALA A 226 12.02 -66.36 -11.42
CA ALA A 226 11.99 -65.69 -12.73
C ALA A 226 12.67 -64.31 -12.68
N TYR A 227 12.42 -63.52 -11.64
CA TYR A 227 13.10 -62.24 -11.44
C TYR A 227 14.59 -62.40 -11.17
N PHE A 228 14.99 -63.42 -10.41
CA PHE A 228 16.39 -63.74 -10.18
C PHE A 228 17.11 -64.06 -11.50
N ILE A 229 16.50 -64.89 -12.36
CA ILE A 229 17.02 -65.22 -13.68
C ILE A 229 17.06 -63.99 -14.59
N TYR A 230 15.99 -63.19 -14.63
CA TYR A 230 15.93 -61.97 -15.43
C TYR A 230 17.01 -60.96 -15.05
N ASN A 231 17.26 -60.78 -13.74
CA ASN A 231 18.31 -59.91 -13.25
C ASN A 231 19.73 -60.47 -13.45
N ALA A 232 19.87 -61.80 -13.59
CA ALA A 232 21.14 -62.47 -13.88
C ALA A 232 21.49 -62.47 -15.38
N LEU A 233 20.51 -62.25 -16.28
CA LEU A 233 20.77 -62.06 -17.71
C LEU A 233 21.40 -60.67 -17.95
N PRO A 234 22.46 -60.57 -18.78
CA PRO A 234 23.05 -59.28 -19.10
C PRO A 234 21.99 -58.40 -19.79
N LYS A 235 21.70 -57.24 -19.20
CA LYS A 235 20.76 -56.27 -19.78
C LYS A 235 21.36 -55.76 -21.09
N ASN A 236 20.77 -56.15 -22.23
CA ASN A 236 21.19 -55.67 -23.54
C ASN A 236 21.06 -54.14 -23.60
N VAL A 237 22.19 -53.46 -23.73
CA VAL A 237 22.35 -51.99 -23.75
C VAL A 237 21.80 -51.34 -25.04
N HIS A 238 21.32 -52.12 -26.01
CA HIS A 238 20.80 -51.61 -27.27
C HIS A 238 19.27 -51.56 -27.28
N LEU A 239 18.69 -50.58 -26.59
CA LEU A 239 17.34 -50.03 -26.85
C LEU A 239 17.14 -48.73 -26.03
N SER A 240 18.11 -47.82 -26.12
CA SER A 240 17.94 -46.41 -25.76
C SER A 240 18.03 -45.55 -27.03
N VAL A 241 16.89 -45.34 -27.68
CA VAL A 241 16.60 -44.18 -28.55
C VAL A 241 15.27 -43.64 -28.07
#